data_AF-A0A819TCH0-F1
#
_entry.id   AF-A0A819TCH0-F1
#
_cell.length_a   1.000
_cell.length_b   1.000
_cell.length_c   1.000
_cell.angle_alpha   90.00
_cell.angle_beta   90.00
_cell.angle_gamma   90.00
#
_symmetry.space_group_name_H-M   'P 1'
#
loop_
_entity.id
_entity.type
_entity.pdbx_description
1 polymer ?
#
loop_
_entity_poly.entity_id
_entity_poly.type
_entity_poly.pdbx_seq_one_letter_code
_entity_poly.pdbx_strand_id
1 'polypeptide(L)'
;MDTTNAFLSFTSNKNYEFSSLRRAKFSTMAVLYELYTSTTDKCTYSCNKCRQQCDIRYHCTVCEDFDLCEKCYNIQPNHEHKMDKYNELNIIDKSSIITYC
;
A
#
# COMPACT_ATOMS: atom_id res chain seq x y z
N MET A 1 9.80 -24.66 -8.11
CA MET A 1 9.09 -24.58 -9.40
C MET A 1 7.78 -23.80 -9.28
N ASP A 2 7.32 -23.47 -8.08
CA ASP A 2 5.97 -22.92 -7.84
C ASP A 2 5.81 -21.43 -8.21
N THR A 3 6.88 -20.64 -8.14
CA THR A 3 6.83 -19.19 -8.43
C THR A 3 6.67 -18.88 -9.92
N THR A 4 7.30 -19.65 -10.80
CA THR A 4 7.17 -19.49 -12.25
C THR A 4 5.75 -19.84 -12.72
N ASN A 5 5.20 -20.94 -12.23
CA ASN A 5 3.84 -21.37 -12.59
C ASN A 5 2.79 -20.38 -12.06
N ALA A 6 2.96 -19.86 -10.84
CA ALA A 6 2.08 -18.83 -10.28
C ALA A 6 2.07 -17.56 -11.14
N PHE A 7 3.24 -17.11 -11.61
CA PHE A 7 3.34 -15.95 -12.50
C PHE A 7 2.65 -16.21 -13.85
N LEU A 8 2.88 -17.36 -14.47
CA LEU A 8 2.26 -17.71 -15.75
C LEU A 8 0.73 -17.80 -15.64
N SER A 9 0.22 -18.40 -14.57
CA SER A 9 -1.22 -18.42 -14.28
C SER A 9 -1.77 -17.01 -14.07
N PHE A 10 -1.07 -16.15 -13.32
CA PHE A 10 -1.46 -14.76 -13.11
C PHE A 10 -1.54 -13.98 -14.43
N THR A 11 -0.49 -14.02 -15.25
CA THR A 11 -0.46 -13.31 -16.53
C THR A 11 -1.47 -13.85 -17.52
N SER A 12 -1.67 -15.18 -17.55
CA SER A 12 -2.66 -15.82 -18.44
C SER A 12 -4.09 -15.44 -18.04
N ASN A 13 -4.43 -15.48 -16.76
CA ASN A 13 -5.77 -15.14 -16.26
C ASN A 13 -6.13 -13.66 -16.54
N LYS A 14 -5.14 -12.78 -16.57
CA LYS A 14 -5.31 -11.34 -16.80
C LYS A 14 -5.06 -10.92 -18.26
N ASN A 15 -4.81 -11.87 -19.16
CA ASN A 15 -4.48 -11.64 -20.58
C ASN A 15 -3.28 -10.70 -20.79
N TYR A 16 -2.28 -10.76 -19.90
CA TYR A 16 -1.02 -10.08 -20.10
C TYR A 16 -0.16 -10.84 -21.12
N GLU A 17 0.33 -10.14 -22.14
CA GLU A 17 0.96 -10.73 -23.30
C GLU A 17 2.32 -10.08 -23.57
N PHE A 18 3.32 -10.91 -23.86
CA PHE A 18 4.71 -10.49 -24.06
C PHE A 18 5.22 -10.78 -25.49
N SER A 19 4.30 -10.89 -26.46
CA SER A 19 4.59 -11.23 -27.87
C SER A 19 5.14 -10.08 -28.71
N SER A 20 4.95 -8.83 -28.27
CA SER A 20 5.43 -7.64 -28.97
C SER A 20 5.86 -6.58 -27.97
N LEU A 21 6.76 -5.68 -28.35
CA LEU A 21 7.29 -4.65 -27.46
C LEU A 21 6.17 -3.77 -26.86
N ARG A 22 5.17 -3.40 -27.67
CA ARG A 22 4.03 -2.60 -27.19
C ARG A 22 3.23 -3.34 -26.10
N ARG A 23 2.91 -4.62 -26.34
CA ARG A 23 2.16 -5.45 -25.39
C ARG A 23 2.98 -5.72 -24.13
N ALA A 24 4.26 -6.07 -24.29
CA ALA A 24 5.18 -6.32 -23.19
C ALA A 24 5.33 -5.09 -22.28
N LYS A 25 5.43 -3.87 -22.82
CA LYS A 25 5.48 -2.63 -22.01
C LYS A 25 4.23 -2.44 -21.17
N PHE A 26 3.06 -2.55 -21.79
CA PHE A 26 1.78 -2.43 -21.09
C PHE A 26 1.63 -3.50 -20.00
N SER A 27 1.88 -4.77 -20.35
CA SER A 27 1.80 -5.89 -19.43
C SER A 27 2.79 -5.77 -18.28
N THR A 28 4.02 -5.30 -18.52
CA THR A 28 5.01 -5.05 -17.46
C THR A 28 4.54 -3.96 -16.51
N MET A 29 4.02 -2.84 -17.02
CA MET A 29 3.47 -1.77 -16.17
C MET A 29 2.26 -2.24 -15.35
N ALA A 30 1.35 -2.99 -15.96
CA ALA A 30 0.18 -3.52 -15.28
C ALA A 30 0.57 -4.51 -14.16
N VAL A 31 1.53 -5.41 -14.44
CA VAL A 31 2.09 -6.34 -13.44
C VAL A 31 2.73 -5.56 -12.29
N LEU A 32 3.55 -4.56 -12.58
CA LEU A 32 4.22 -3.74 -11.55
C LEU A 32 3.21 -3.00 -10.68
N TYR A 33 2.14 -2.45 -11.28
CA TYR A 33 1.08 -1.78 -10.55
C TYR A 33 0.35 -2.75 -9.60
N GLU A 34 -0.03 -3.94 -10.08
CA GLU A 34 -0.71 -4.96 -9.27
C GLU A 34 0.19 -5.48 -8.13
N LEU A 35 1.49 -5.64 -8.39
CA LEU A 35 2.46 -5.99 -7.35
C LEU A 35 2.57 -4.88 -6.29
N TYR A 36 2.62 -3.62 -6.73
CA TYR A 36 2.68 -2.48 -5.83
C TYR A 36 1.41 -2.38 -4.96
N THR A 37 0.22 -2.38 -5.57
CA THR A 37 -1.05 -2.29 -4.83
C THR A 37 -1.23 -3.46 -3.88
N SER A 38 -0.93 -4.68 -4.32
CA SER A 38 -1.02 -5.86 -3.45
C SER A 38 -0.01 -5.87 -2.30
N THR A 39 1.06 -5.09 -2.37
CA THR A 39 1.98 -4.86 -1.24
C THR A 39 1.55 -3.70 -0.35
N THR A 40 1.04 -2.60 -0.92
CA THR A 40 0.57 -1.45 -0.14
C THR A 40 -0.72 -1.75 0.62
N ASP A 41 -1.61 -2.58 0.06
CA ASP A 41 -2.84 -2.99 0.75
C ASP A 41 -2.59 -3.90 1.97
N LYS A 42 -1.32 -4.32 2.20
CA LYS A 42 -0.95 -5.28 3.25
C LYS A 42 -0.27 -4.68 4.48
N CYS A 43 0.14 -3.42 4.48
CA CYS A 43 0.66 -2.76 5.68
C CYS A 43 -0.48 -2.14 6.50
N THR A 44 -1.35 -3.00 7.04
CA THR A 44 -2.44 -2.56 7.90
C THR A 44 -1.96 -2.39 9.33
N TYR A 45 -1.74 -1.15 9.76
CA TYR A 45 -1.44 -0.84 11.17
C TYR A 45 -2.68 -1.00 12.03
N SER A 46 -2.52 -1.51 13.26
CA SER A 46 -3.60 -1.63 14.24
C SER A 46 -3.53 -0.49 15.25
N CYS A 47 -4.62 0.27 15.41
CA CYS A 47 -4.70 1.30 16.43
C CYS A 47 -4.66 0.69 17.84
N ASN A 48 -3.73 1.11 18.70
CA ASN A 48 -3.61 0.60 20.07
C ASN A 48 -4.84 0.93 20.94
N LYS A 49 -5.62 1.97 20.60
CA LYS A 49 -6.83 2.39 21.34
C LYS A 49 -8.08 1.63 20.94
N CYS A 50 -8.42 1.57 19.64
CA CYS A 50 -9.66 0.94 19.16
C CYS A 50 -9.46 -0.43 18.49
N ARG A 51 -8.21 -0.89 18.33
CA ARG A 51 -7.82 -2.15 17.67
C ARG A 51 -8.24 -2.27 16.19
N GLN A 52 -8.75 -1.20 15.59
CA GLN A 52 -9.12 -1.19 14.17
C GLN A 52 -7.89 -0.97 13.29
N GLN A 53 -7.92 -1.55 12.08
CA GLN A 53 -6.94 -1.27 11.04
C GLN A 53 -7.15 0.11 10.43
N CYS A 54 -6.06 0.81 10.12
CA CYS A 54 -6.12 2.20 9.66
C CYS A 54 -5.07 2.53 8.60
N ASP A 55 -5.49 3.29 7.60
CA ASP A 55 -4.64 3.76 6.49
C ASP A 55 -3.70 4.90 6.91
N ILE A 56 -4.19 5.76 7.81
CA ILE A 56 -3.43 6.86 8.38
C ILE A 56 -3.02 6.50 9.80
N ARG A 57 -1.71 6.38 10.00
CA ARG A 57 -1.07 6.03 11.28
C ARG A 57 -0.49 7.27 11.94
N TYR A 58 -0.83 7.49 13.20
CA TYR A 58 -0.14 8.42 14.08
C TYR A 58 0.74 7.60 15.01
N HIS A 59 2.06 7.77 14.93
CA HIS A 59 3.00 7.02 15.76
C HIS A 59 3.56 7.90 16.86
N CYS A 60 3.58 7.39 18.09
CA CYS A 60 4.27 8.05 19.18
C CYS A 60 5.77 7.82 19.07
N THR A 61 6.57 8.88 19.12
CA THR A 61 8.04 8.79 19.05
C THR A 61 8.70 8.47 20.41
N VAL A 62 7.91 8.42 21.47
CA VAL A 62 8.37 8.22 22.86
C VAL A 62 7.96 6.86 23.42
N CYS A 63 6.73 6.44 23.16
CA CYS A 63 6.24 5.13 23.58
C CYS A 63 6.67 4.05 22.58
N GLU A 64 7.00 2.88 23.11
CA GLU A 64 7.29 1.69 22.30
C GLU A 64 6.02 1.20 21.59
N ASP A 65 6.08 1.06 20.27
CA ASP A 65 5.01 0.52 19.40
C ASP A 65 3.60 1.04 19.69
N PHE A 66 3.48 2.37 19.90
CA PHE A 66 2.19 3.01 20.15
C PHE A 66 1.69 3.79 18.94
N ASP A 67 0.69 3.23 18.27
CA ASP A 67 0.04 3.78 17.10
C ASP A 67 -1.44 4.13 17.38
N LEU A 68 -1.87 5.28 16.87
CA LEU A 68 -3.27 5.69 16.88
C LEU A 68 -3.76 5.92 15.45
N CYS A 69 -5.03 5.61 15.23
CA CYS A 69 -5.72 6.05 14.03
C CYS A 69 -6.10 7.52 14.11
N GLU A 70 -6.39 8.14 12.96
CA GLU A 70 -6.82 9.53 12.90
C GLU A 70 -8.03 9.82 13.81
N LYS A 71 -9.01 8.91 13.90
CA LYS A 71 -10.16 9.05 14.80
C LYS A 71 -9.73 9.07 16.28
N CYS A 72 -8.86 8.14 16.68
CA CYS A 72 -8.42 8.03 18.07
C CYS A 72 -7.44 9.11 18.49
N TYR A 73 -6.66 9.64 17.54
CA TYR A 73 -5.78 10.79 17.73
C TYR A 73 -6.58 12.09 18.00
N ASN A 74 -7.73 12.27 17.34
CA ASN A 74 -8.56 13.47 17.49
C ASN A 74 -9.55 13.41 18.68
N ILE A 75 -9.67 12.27 19.37
CA ILE A 75 -10.57 12.10 20.53
C ILE A 75 -9.83 12.47 21.82
N GLN A 76 -10.41 13.39 22.59
CA GLN A 76 -9.91 13.71 23.93
C GLN A 76 -10.27 12.62 24.98
N PRO A 77 -9.40 12.39 25.99
CA PRO A 77 -8.06 12.96 26.12
C PRO A 77 -7.11 12.41 25.05
N ASN A 78 -6.30 13.31 24.49
CA ASN A 78 -5.28 12.95 23.51
C ASN A 78 -4.12 12.25 24.21
N HIS A 79 -3.35 11.47 23.45
CA HIS A 79 -2.10 10.92 23.93
C HIS A 79 -1.13 12.05 24.31
N GLU A 80 -0.44 11.92 25.45
CA GLU A 80 0.34 13.01 26.07
C GLU A 80 1.65 13.32 25.32
N HIS A 81 2.12 12.41 24.48
CA HIS A 81 3.33 12.60 23.67
C HIS A 81 3.01 13.10 22.26
N LYS A 82 3.97 13.81 21.67
CA LYS A 82 3.93 14.20 20.26
C LYS A 82 3.92 12.96 19.37
N MET A 83 3.03 12.94 18.39
CA MET A 83 2.90 11.86 17.42
C MET A 83 3.17 12.35 16.00
N ASP A 84 3.81 11.51 15.19
CA ASP A 84 4.09 11.78 13.77
C ASP A 84 3.05 11.12 12.87
N LYS A 85 2.56 11.85 11.88
CA LYS A 85 1.57 11.36 10.89
C LYS A 85 2.28 10.64 9.75
N TYR A 86 1.98 9.36 9.58
CA TYR A 86 2.40 8.55 8.45
C TYR A 86 1.22 8.35 7.50
N ASN A 87 1.45 8.67 6.23
CA ASN A 87 0.53 8.39 5.15
C ASN A 87 1.29 7.58 4.09
N GLU A 88 0.86 6.35 3.84
CA GLU A 88 1.48 5.50 2.82
C GLU A 88 1.25 6.03 1.39
N LEU A 89 0.33 6.99 1.21
CA LEU A 89 0.10 7.66 -0.07
C LEU A 89 1.22 8.63 -0.50
N ASN A 90 2.29 8.80 0.29
CA ASN A 90 3.41 9.69 -0.05
C ASN A 90 4.49 9.06 -0.96
N ILE A 91 4.29 7.82 -1.43
CA ILE A 91 5.19 7.20 -2.41
C ILE A 91 4.42 7.11 -3.74
N ILE A 92 4.72 8.06 -4.61
CA ILE A 92 4.27 8.17 -6.01
C ILE A 92 2.82 8.63 -6.17
N ASP A 93 2.70 9.90 -6.57
CA ASP A 93 1.56 10.52 -7.20
C ASP A 93 0.85 9.52 -8.15
N LYS A 94 -0.30 8.98 -7.71
CA LYS A 94 -1.15 8.06 -8.50
C LYS A 94 -1.54 8.65 -9.87
N SER A 95 -1.39 9.97 -10.02
CA SER A 95 -1.60 10.74 -11.24
C SER A 95 -0.57 10.45 -12.35
N SER A 96 0.70 10.15 -12.01
CA SER A 96 1.78 10.09 -13.01
C SER A 96 1.85 8.80 -13.82
N ILE A 97 1.21 7.72 -13.36
CA ILE A 97 1.21 6.42 -14.05
C ILE A 97 0.14 6.36 -15.15
N ILE A 98 -0.93 7.16 -15.02
CA ILE A 98 -2.07 7.15 -15.96
C ILE A 98 -1.85 8.13 -17.12
N THR A 99 -0.99 9.14 -16.97
CA THR A 99 -0.78 10.19 -18.00
C THR A 99 0.03 9.74 -19.21
N TYR A 100 0.63 8.54 -19.21
CA TYR A 100 1.40 8.01 -20.33
C TYR A 100 0.65 6.98 -21.19
N CYS A 101 -0.69 6.95 -21.11
CA CYS A 101 -1.56 6.22 -22.03
C CYS A 101 -1.97 7.09 -23.22
#